data_AF-A0A9C7VZI8-F1
#
_entry.id   AF-A0A9C7VZI8-F1
#
_cell.length_a   1.000
_cell.length_b   1.000
_cell.length_c   1.000
_cell.angle_alpha   90.00
_cell.angle_beta   90.00
_cell.angle_gamma   90.00
#
_symmetry.space_group_name_H-M   'P 1'
#
loop_
_entity.id
_entity.type
_entity.pdbx_description
1 polymer ?
#
loop_
_entity_poly.entity_id
_entity_poly.type
_entity_poly.pdbx_seq_one_letter_code
_entity_poly.pdbx_strand_id
1 'polypeptide(L)'
;MDFDKMKDLPIRFHYSTLPFDGSRDYVEELYQQYQSDPALVSDDWQALFALLDADNTQISSNAPTDESLQVNPLDNLAAFKQSAVLRLINAYRVRGHQQADIDPIGTLSRPDVPDLDPAFHHLTDADMDTSYHTGSLFAPDMLPLHEIIDRIRKIYTGSIGAEYMHIVSTRKKRWIQQRLETNINPTVQSKQKKIQLLELLTAAEGLERYLNTRYVGQKRFSLEGGESMIPLLDELLQHSGRQGVKEIVLGMAHRGRLNVLINTMGKAPDELFREFEGKKEINYGSGDVKYHMGFSSDIKTDGGPLHLALAFNPSHLEVIDPVVIGAVKARQYRCNDDAHETVLPVLIHGDASFSGQGVVMETLNMSLTRGFHTGGTIHLIHNNQIGFTTSNPMDARSTPYCTDVAKMVEAPIFHVNGDDPEAVIFVTRLALDYRKQFKCDVVVDMICYRRHGHSEADEPSVTQPVMYSLIASIPTTRESYARKLQAENIVDAETV
;
A
#
# COMPACT_ATOMS: atom_id res chain seq x y z
N MET A 1 -44.83 34.34 -29.75
CA MET A 1 -43.85 33.79 -30.71
C MET A 1 -44.22 32.34 -30.90
N ASP A 2 -44.54 32.00 -32.14
CA ASP A 2 -45.15 30.75 -32.61
C ASP A 2 -44.35 29.48 -32.28
N PHE A 3 -45.08 28.42 -31.95
CA PHE A 3 -44.60 27.05 -31.82
C PHE A 3 -44.43 26.32 -33.18
N ASP A 4 -44.54 27.05 -34.31
CA ASP A 4 -44.49 26.46 -35.66
C ASP A 4 -43.11 26.53 -36.34
N LYS A 5 -42.02 26.75 -35.59
CA LYS A 5 -40.64 26.80 -36.12
C LYS A 5 -39.69 25.76 -35.54
N MET A 6 -40.15 24.51 -35.39
CA MET A 6 -39.31 23.34 -35.08
C MET A 6 -39.43 22.22 -36.12
N LYS A 7 -39.70 22.56 -37.40
CA LYS A 7 -39.78 21.54 -38.47
C LYS A 7 -38.51 21.35 -39.29
N ASP A 8 -37.47 22.15 -39.10
CA ASP A 8 -36.23 22.00 -39.87
C ASP A 8 -34.99 22.19 -38.99
N LEU A 9 -34.46 21.10 -38.43
CA LEU A 9 -33.02 20.91 -38.20
C LEU A 9 -32.67 19.41 -38.15
N PRO A 10 -31.50 19.02 -38.67
CA PRO A 10 -31.28 17.70 -39.24
C PRO A 10 -30.77 16.67 -38.23
N ILE A 11 -31.17 15.43 -38.50
CA ILE A 11 -30.71 14.14 -37.98
C ILE A 11 -29.21 14.16 -37.65
N ARG A 12 -28.85 14.23 -36.36
CA ARG A 12 -27.52 13.85 -35.85
C ARG A 12 -27.61 13.29 -34.43
N PHE A 13 -27.29 12.00 -34.34
CA PHE A 13 -26.90 11.22 -33.15
C PHE A 13 -27.93 11.04 -32.03
N HIS A 14 -28.81 10.05 -32.21
CA HIS A 14 -29.29 9.20 -31.12
C HIS A 14 -28.99 7.73 -31.44
N TYR A 15 -27.74 7.32 -31.25
CA TYR A 15 -27.42 5.94 -30.87
C TYR A 15 -26.79 6.01 -29.49
N SER A 16 -27.64 6.23 -28.50
CA SER A 16 -27.28 6.12 -27.09
C SER A 16 -28.30 5.22 -26.43
N THR A 17 -27.77 4.14 -25.85
CA THR A 17 -28.41 3.21 -24.90
C THR A 17 -29.44 2.27 -25.49
N LEU A 18 -29.05 1.00 -25.69
CA LEU A 18 -29.95 -0.14 -25.46
C LEU A 18 -29.76 -0.56 -23.99
N PRO A 19 -30.55 -0.05 -23.03
CA PRO A 19 -30.73 -0.72 -21.77
C PRO A 19 -31.84 -1.78 -21.93
N PHE A 20 -31.66 -2.92 -21.26
CA PHE A 20 -32.60 -4.03 -21.06
C PHE A 20 -32.51 -5.23 -22.02
N ASP A 21 -32.15 -6.37 -21.40
CA ASP A 21 -32.17 -7.75 -21.90
C ASP A 21 -33.53 -8.16 -22.52
N GLY A 22 -34.64 -7.49 -22.14
CA GLY A 22 -35.97 -7.76 -22.67
C GLY A 22 -36.25 -7.21 -24.07
N SER A 23 -35.40 -6.35 -24.63
CA SER A 23 -35.58 -5.80 -25.99
C SER A 23 -35.07 -6.75 -27.08
N ARG A 24 -34.23 -7.72 -26.73
CA ARG A 24 -33.65 -8.68 -27.68
C ARG A 24 -34.71 -9.67 -28.17
N ASP A 25 -35.42 -10.29 -27.24
CA ASP A 25 -36.46 -11.28 -27.55
C ASP A 25 -37.58 -10.66 -28.40
N TYR A 26 -37.94 -9.40 -28.11
CA TYR A 26 -38.95 -8.66 -28.88
C TYR A 26 -38.52 -8.37 -30.33
N VAL A 27 -37.26 -7.98 -30.55
CA VAL A 27 -36.72 -7.74 -31.89
C VAL A 27 -36.53 -9.06 -32.65
N GLU A 28 -36.18 -10.14 -31.95
CA GLU A 28 -36.02 -11.48 -32.52
C GLU A 28 -37.36 -12.07 -32.95
N GLU A 29 -38.43 -11.87 -32.16
CA GLU A 29 -39.80 -12.23 -32.53
C GLU A 29 -40.30 -11.43 -33.74
N LEU A 30 -40.04 -10.11 -33.78
CA LEU A 30 -40.36 -9.27 -34.94
C LEU A 30 -39.60 -9.72 -36.20
N TYR A 31 -38.33 -10.12 -36.09
CA TYR A 31 -37.58 -10.62 -37.24
C TYR A 31 -38.11 -11.99 -37.73
N GLN A 32 -38.52 -12.88 -36.82
CA GLN A 32 -39.15 -14.15 -37.19
C GLN A 32 -40.50 -13.94 -37.88
N GLN A 33 -41.30 -12.98 -37.42
CA GLN A 33 -42.54 -12.58 -38.08
C GLN A 33 -42.27 -12.04 -39.49
N TYR A 34 -41.26 -11.16 -39.64
CA TYR A 34 -40.82 -10.64 -40.94
C TYR A 34 -40.37 -11.75 -41.91
N GLN A 35 -39.62 -12.75 -41.44
CA GLN A 35 -39.20 -13.89 -42.26
C GLN A 35 -40.37 -14.76 -42.72
N SER A 36 -41.45 -14.82 -41.92
CA SER A 36 -42.65 -15.61 -42.26
C SER A 36 -43.58 -14.88 -43.25
N ASP A 37 -43.82 -13.59 -43.02
CA ASP A 37 -44.56 -12.69 -43.92
C ASP A 37 -44.19 -11.24 -43.58
N PRO A 38 -43.51 -10.51 -44.49
CA PRO A 38 -43.10 -9.13 -44.27
C PRO A 38 -44.25 -8.19 -43.90
N ALA A 39 -45.48 -8.46 -44.34
CA ALA A 39 -46.64 -7.61 -44.06
C ALA A 39 -47.10 -7.67 -42.58
N LEU A 40 -46.56 -8.61 -41.79
CA LEU A 40 -46.88 -8.75 -40.36
C LEU A 40 -46.13 -7.77 -39.46
N VAL A 41 -45.10 -7.10 -39.97
CA VAL A 41 -44.35 -6.06 -39.24
C VAL A 41 -44.54 -4.69 -39.89
N SER A 42 -44.35 -3.62 -39.11
CA SER A 42 -44.55 -2.25 -39.62
C SER A 42 -43.50 -1.86 -40.66
N ASP A 43 -43.84 -0.90 -41.54
CA ASP A 43 -43.00 -0.44 -42.65
C ASP A 43 -41.56 -0.05 -42.22
N ASP A 44 -41.41 0.56 -41.04
CA ASP A 44 -40.10 0.92 -40.48
C ASP A 44 -39.21 -0.31 -40.19
N TRP A 45 -39.80 -1.41 -39.71
CA TRP A 45 -39.10 -2.67 -39.44
C TRP A 45 -38.85 -3.47 -40.72
N GLN A 46 -39.79 -3.44 -41.67
CA GLN A 46 -39.58 -4.03 -43.00
C GLN A 46 -38.38 -3.40 -43.71
N ALA A 47 -38.25 -2.07 -43.64
CA ALA A 47 -37.12 -1.34 -44.24
C ALA A 47 -35.79 -1.67 -43.55
N LEU A 48 -35.79 -1.82 -42.22
CA LEU A 48 -34.61 -2.20 -41.45
C LEU A 48 -34.14 -3.63 -41.77
N PHE A 49 -35.06 -4.60 -41.78
CA PHE A 49 -34.74 -6.00 -42.03
C PHE A 49 -34.38 -6.27 -43.50
N ALA A 50 -35.00 -5.57 -44.45
CA ALA A 50 -34.59 -5.62 -45.86
C ALA A 50 -33.15 -5.13 -46.07
N LEU A 51 -32.69 -4.14 -45.29
CA LEU A 51 -31.31 -3.65 -45.33
C LEU A 51 -30.32 -4.69 -44.78
N LEU A 52 -30.70 -5.38 -43.70
CA LEU A 52 -29.91 -6.45 -43.08
C LEU A 52 -29.78 -7.69 -43.99
N ASP A 53 -30.85 -8.08 -44.68
CA ASP A 53 -30.82 -9.20 -45.63
C ASP A 53 -30.02 -8.85 -46.90
N ALA A 54 -30.06 -7.59 -47.34
CA ALA A 54 -29.23 -7.10 -48.44
C ALA A 54 -27.73 -7.11 -48.12
N ASP A 55 -27.31 -6.77 -46.89
CA ASP A 55 -25.92 -6.88 -46.45
C ASP A 55 -25.47 -8.35 -46.31
N ASN A 56 -26.35 -9.25 -45.87
CA ASN A 56 -26.04 -10.68 -45.74
C ASN A 56 -25.79 -11.37 -47.09
N THR A 57 -26.47 -10.94 -48.17
CA THR A 57 -26.29 -11.53 -49.51
C THR A 57 -24.94 -11.17 -50.17
N GLN A 58 -24.30 -10.06 -49.79
CA GLN A 58 -22.95 -9.71 -50.28
C GLN A 58 -21.82 -10.43 -49.52
N ILE A 59 -22.07 -10.92 -48.30
CA ILE A 59 -21.07 -11.63 -47.49
C ILE A 59 -20.96 -13.12 -47.90
N SER A 60 -22.00 -13.68 -48.53
CA SER A 60 -22.09 -15.10 -48.90
C SER A 60 -21.41 -15.52 -50.22
N SER A 61 -20.66 -14.65 -50.91
CA SER A 61 -20.03 -15.01 -52.21
C SER A 61 -18.50 -14.99 -52.26
N ASN A 62 -17.80 -14.72 -51.15
CA ASN A 62 -16.32 -14.75 -51.09
C ASN A 62 -15.74 -15.33 -49.78
N ALA A 63 -16.46 -16.25 -49.12
CA ALA A 63 -15.89 -17.01 -48.01
C ALA A 63 -15.09 -18.20 -48.57
N PRO A 64 -13.81 -18.40 -48.19
CA PRO A 64 -13.09 -19.62 -48.52
C PRO A 64 -13.84 -20.81 -47.93
N THR A 65 -13.88 -21.92 -48.67
CA THR A 65 -14.45 -23.19 -48.23
C THR A 65 -13.89 -23.60 -46.87
N ASP A 66 -14.80 -23.71 -45.90
CA ASP A 66 -14.59 -23.92 -44.47
C ASP A 66 -14.18 -25.38 -44.15
N GLU A 67 -13.06 -25.82 -44.71
CA GLU A 67 -12.40 -27.09 -44.34
C GLU A 67 -11.15 -26.89 -43.45
N SER A 68 -10.81 -25.64 -43.09
CA SER A 68 -9.61 -25.32 -42.29
C SER A 68 -9.86 -24.84 -40.86
N LEU A 69 -11.11 -24.87 -40.35
CA LEU A 69 -11.43 -24.55 -38.96
C LEU A 69 -12.02 -25.76 -38.22
N GLN A 70 -11.39 -26.92 -38.33
CA GLN A 70 -11.56 -27.95 -37.30
C GLN A 70 -10.84 -27.49 -36.02
N VAL A 71 -11.48 -26.64 -35.23
CA VAL A 71 -10.98 -26.28 -33.89
C VAL A 71 -11.15 -27.50 -33.00
N ASN A 72 -10.03 -28.10 -32.62
CA ASN A 72 -10.02 -29.31 -31.81
C ASN A 72 -10.59 -28.98 -30.40
N PRO A 73 -11.55 -29.74 -29.86
CA PRO A 73 -12.11 -29.47 -28.52
C PRO A 73 -11.05 -29.44 -27.40
N LEU A 74 -9.97 -30.22 -27.58
CA LEU A 74 -8.79 -30.22 -26.72
C LEU A 74 -8.03 -28.89 -26.73
N ASP A 75 -7.91 -28.24 -27.90
CA ASP A 75 -7.23 -26.95 -28.05
C ASP A 75 -8.05 -25.82 -27.39
N ASN A 76 -9.38 -25.90 -27.46
CA ASN A 76 -10.28 -24.99 -26.75
C ASN A 76 -10.17 -25.14 -25.23
N LEU A 77 -10.09 -26.37 -24.72
CA LEU A 77 -9.91 -26.61 -23.29
C LEU A 77 -8.54 -26.10 -22.79
N ALA A 78 -7.47 -26.36 -23.54
CA ALA A 78 -6.14 -25.86 -23.21
C ALA A 78 -6.09 -24.32 -23.21
N ALA A 79 -6.68 -23.66 -24.22
CA ALA A 79 -6.79 -22.21 -24.27
C ALA A 79 -7.63 -21.64 -23.11
N PHE A 80 -8.73 -22.31 -22.75
CA PHE A 80 -9.55 -21.94 -21.61
C PHE A 80 -8.76 -22.00 -20.29
N LYS A 81 -8.05 -23.11 -20.05
CA LYS A 81 -7.20 -23.29 -18.86
C LYS A 81 -6.06 -22.26 -18.83
N GLN A 82 -5.43 -21.99 -19.97
CA GLN A 82 -4.43 -20.94 -20.09
C GLN A 82 -4.99 -19.55 -19.73
N SER A 83 -6.20 -19.21 -20.19
CA SER A 83 -6.88 -17.97 -19.79
C SER A 83 -7.19 -17.94 -18.29
N ALA A 84 -7.65 -19.06 -17.72
CA ALA A 84 -7.89 -19.22 -16.30
C ALA A 84 -6.64 -18.95 -15.44
N VAL A 85 -5.47 -19.47 -15.84
CA VAL A 85 -4.20 -19.19 -15.17
C VAL A 85 -3.86 -17.69 -15.18
N LEU A 86 -4.05 -17.01 -16.32
CA LEU A 86 -3.79 -15.57 -16.41
C LEU A 86 -4.77 -14.74 -15.55
N ARG A 87 -6.04 -15.15 -15.47
CA ARG A 87 -7.03 -14.54 -14.57
C ARG A 87 -6.66 -14.75 -13.11
N LEU A 88 -6.19 -15.93 -12.73
CA LEU A 88 -5.71 -16.21 -11.38
C LEU A 88 -4.52 -15.31 -11.01
N ILE A 89 -3.50 -15.22 -11.87
CA ILE A 89 -2.36 -14.31 -11.65
C ILE A 89 -2.84 -12.87 -11.45
N ASN A 90 -3.79 -12.40 -12.28
CA ASN A 90 -4.35 -11.06 -12.13
C ASN A 90 -5.16 -10.89 -10.83
N ALA A 91 -5.92 -11.91 -10.39
CA ALA A 91 -6.64 -11.87 -9.13
C ALA A 91 -5.70 -11.68 -7.93
N TYR A 92 -4.57 -12.39 -7.90
CA TYR A 92 -3.53 -12.19 -6.87
C TYR A 92 -2.93 -10.78 -6.90
N ARG A 93 -2.66 -10.22 -8.09
CA ARG A 93 -2.16 -8.84 -8.23
C ARG A 93 -3.14 -7.79 -7.72
N VAL A 94 -4.44 -8.00 -7.92
CA VAL A 94 -5.49 -7.04 -7.56
C VAL A 94 -5.93 -7.20 -6.10
N ARG A 95 -6.05 -8.43 -5.61
CA ARG A 95 -6.72 -8.73 -4.34
C ARG A 95 -5.90 -9.57 -3.36
N GLY A 96 -4.70 -10.02 -3.74
CA GLY A 96 -3.85 -10.85 -2.87
C GLY A 96 -3.54 -10.19 -1.53
N HIS A 97 -3.39 -8.85 -1.51
CA HIS A 97 -3.21 -8.06 -0.30
C HIS A 97 -4.31 -8.27 0.77
N GLN A 98 -5.52 -8.68 0.39
CA GLN A 98 -6.63 -8.97 1.31
C GLN A 98 -6.41 -10.27 2.11
N GLN A 99 -5.51 -11.14 1.62
CA GLN A 99 -5.16 -12.42 2.22
C GLN A 99 -3.67 -12.49 2.62
N ALA A 100 -2.96 -11.35 2.60
CA ALA A 100 -1.54 -11.28 2.95
C ALA A 100 -1.31 -11.39 4.45
N ASP A 101 -0.28 -12.11 4.89
CA ASP A 101 0.07 -12.29 6.31
C ASP A 101 0.70 -11.03 6.95
N ILE A 102 -0.11 -9.99 7.07
CA ILE A 102 0.30 -8.65 7.52
C ILE A 102 -0.05 -8.33 8.98
N ASP A 103 -0.79 -9.18 9.70
CA ASP A 103 -1.27 -8.87 11.06
C ASP A 103 -0.47 -9.64 12.12
N PRO A 104 0.38 -8.97 12.92
CA PRO A 104 1.14 -9.63 13.98
C PRO A 104 0.27 -10.20 15.12
N ILE A 105 -0.93 -9.65 15.35
CA ILE A 105 -1.81 -10.10 16.45
C ILE A 105 -2.66 -11.31 16.02
N GLY A 106 -2.95 -11.44 14.73
CA GLY A 106 -3.83 -12.47 14.16
C GLY A 106 -5.32 -12.23 14.47
N THR A 107 -5.74 -10.98 14.66
CA THR A 107 -7.11 -10.58 15.00
C THR A 107 -7.90 -10.00 13.82
N LEU A 108 -7.24 -9.62 12.73
CA LEU A 108 -7.91 -9.09 11.55
C LEU A 108 -8.80 -10.17 10.92
N SER A 109 -10.13 -9.98 11.03
CA SER A 109 -11.10 -10.78 10.30
C SER A 109 -11.02 -10.41 8.81
N ARG A 110 -10.64 -11.39 7.99
CA ARG A 110 -10.47 -11.22 6.53
C ARG A 110 -11.59 -11.95 5.82
N PRO A 111 -12.43 -11.24 5.05
CA PRO A 111 -13.40 -11.90 4.18
C PRO A 111 -12.70 -12.84 3.20
N ASP A 112 -13.34 -13.98 2.91
CA ASP A 112 -12.86 -14.87 1.86
C ASP A 112 -12.82 -14.14 0.52
N VAL A 113 -11.81 -14.46 -0.29
CA VAL A 113 -11.59 -13.87 -1.61
C VAL A 113 -11.63 -15.01 -2.63
N PRO A 114 -12.83 -15.39 -3.12
CA PRO A 114 -13.01 -16.65 -3.86
C PRO A 114 -12.16 -16.74 -5.12
N ASP A 115 -11.89 -15.62 -5.79
CA ASP A 115 -11.09 -15.55 -7.01
C ASP A 115 -9.58 -15.77 -6.80
N LEU A 116 -9.11 -15.97 -5.56
CA LEU A 116 -7.74 -16.45 -5.28
C LEU A 116 -7.64 -17.98 -5.22
N ASP A 117 -8.77 -18.69 -5.13
CA ASP A 117 -8.83 -20.14 -5.20
C ASP A 117 -8.73 -20.59 -6.68
N PRO A 118 -7.77 -21.45 -7.05
CA PRO A 118 -7.72 -22.03 -8.40
C PRO A 118 -9.05 -22.67 -8.84
N ALA A 119 -9.80 -23.27 -7.92
CA ALA A 119 -11.08 -23.92 -8.22
C ALA A 119 -12.13 -22.93 -8.75
N PHE A 120 -12.10 -21.66 -8.30
CA PHE A 120 -12.96 -20.60 -8.83
C PHE A 120 -12.76 -20.35 -10.33
N HIS A 121 -11.54 -20.60 -10.83
CA HIS A 121 -11.20 -20.47 -12.25
C HIS A 121 -11.32 -21.79 -13.02
N HIS A 122 -11.93 -22.81 -12.42
CA HIS A 122 -12.02 -24.18 -12.93
C HIS A 122 -10.66 -24.85 -13.13
N LEU A 123 -9.66 -24.51 -12.32
CA LEU A 123 -8.39 -25.23 -12.25
C LEU A 123 -8.49 -26.27 -11.14
N THR A 124 -8.15 -27.51 -11.45
CA THR A 124 -8.32 -28.69 -10.59
C THR A 124 -6.96 -29.29 -10.24
N ASP A 125 -6.93 -30.25 -9.31
CA ASP A 125 -5.70 -30.95 -8.93
C ASP A 125 -5.02 -31.65 -10.13
N ALA A 126 -5.80 -32.09 -11.13
CA ALA A 126 -5.27 -32.69 -12.35
C ALA A 126 -4.47 -31.70 -13.23
N ASP A 127 -4.69 -30.39 -13.06
CA ASP A 127 -4.01 -29.35 -13.83
C ASP A 127 -2.67 -28.91 -13.20
N MET A 128 -2.38 -29.33 -11.95
CA MET A 128 -1.27 -28.79 -11.14
C MET A 128 0.12 -29.02 -11.76
N ASP A 129 0.32 -30.18 -12.38
CA ASP A 129 1.59 -30.54 -13.05
C ASP A 129 1.64 -30.11 -14.52
N THR A 130 0.55 -29.55 -15.04
CA THR A 130 0.52 -29.04 -16.42
C THR A 130 1.26 -27.71 -16.49
N SER A 131 2.10 -27.56 -17.51
CA SER A 131 2.85 -26.33 -17.76
C SER A 131 2.01 -25.31 -18.52
N TYR A 132 1.94 -24.08 -17.99
CA TYR A 132 1.20 -22.96 -18.58
C TYR A 132 2.12 -21.77 -18.82
N HIS A 133 1.74 -20.93 -19.77
CA HIS A 133 2.42 -19.68 -20.02
C HIS A 133 2.15 -18.68 -18.89
N THR A 134 3.19 -18.07 -18.33
CA THR A 134 3.08 -17.15 -17.17
C THR A 134 2.66 -15.73 -17.58
N GLY A 135 2.61 -15.47 -18.88
CA GLY A 135 2.04 -14.25 -19.46
C GLY A 135 2.92 -13.04 -19.17
N SER A 136 2.41 -12.12 -18.35
CA SER A 136 3.14 -10.90 -17.96
C SER A 136 3.80 -11.01 -16.59
N LEU A 137 3.75 -12.18 -15.95
CA LEU A 137 4.47 -12.43 -14.70
C LEU A 137 5.98 -12.34 -14.98
N PHE A 138 6.75 -11.66 -14.12
CA PHE A 138 8.21 -11.65 -14.20
C PHE A 138 8.76 -12.99 -13.65
N ALA A 139 8.59 -14.04 -14.45
CA ALA A 139 8.99 -15.41 -14.21
C ALA A 139 9.40 -16.07 -15.55
N PRO A 140 9.94 -17.31 -15.57
CA PRO A 140 10.08 -18.06 -16.81
C PRO A 140 8.77 -18.12 -17.61
N ASP A 141 8.87 -18.15 -18.94
CA ASP A 141 7.70 -18.05 -19.83
C ASP A 141 6.69 -19.18 -19.61
N MET A 142 7.17 -20.38 -19.26
CA MET A 142 6.36 -21.57 -18.98
C MET A 142 6.72 -22.13 -17.60
N LEU A 143 5.70 -22.42 -16.78
CA LEU A 143 5.87 -23.07 -15.48
C LEU A 143 4.70 -24.04 -15.20
N PRO A 144 4.91 -25.12 -14.42
CA PRO A 144 3.82 -25.90 -13.85
C PRO A 144 2.86 -25.03 -13.03
N LEU A 145 1.56 -25.32 -13.08
CA LEU A 145 0.55 -24.53 -12.38
C LEU A 145 0.83 -24.42 -10.86
N HIS A 146 1.26 -25.49 -10.21
CA HIS A 146 1.59 -25.46 -8.78
C HIS A 146 2.71 -24.46 -8.47
N GLU A 147 3.74 -24.37 -9.32
CA GLU A 147 4.82 -23.39 -9.16
C GLU A 147 4.34 -21.95 -9.38
N ILE A 148 3.42 -21.74 -10.32
CA ILE A 148 2.80 -20.42 -10.55
C ILE A 148 2.03 -19.99 -9.30
N ILE A 149 1.19 -20.87 -8.77
CA ILE A 149 0.37 -20.63 -7.56
C ILE A 149 1.28 -20.33 -6.36
N ASP A 150 2.29 -21.16 -6.11
CA ASP A 150 3.24 -20.96 -5.01
C ASP A 150 3.97 -19.63 -5.13
N ARG A 151 4.36 -19.24 -6.34
CA ARG A 151 5.03 -17.97 -6.60
C ARG A 151 4.12 -16.78 -6.32
N ILE A 152 2.93 -16.73 -6.90
CA ILE A 152 2.00 -15.59 -6.69
C ILE A 152 1.51 -15.50 -5.24
N ARG A 153 1.34 -16.63 -4.55
CA ARG A 153 1.06 -16.66 -3.10
C ARG A 153 2.22 -16.05 -2.30
N LYS A 154 3.45 -16.49 -2.53
CA LYS A 154 4.63 -15.93 -1.83
C LYS A 154 4.83 -14.43 -2.08
N ILE A 155 4.49 -13.94 -3.28
CA ILE A 155 4.65 -12.53 -3.65
C ILE A 155 3.54 -11.65 -3.04
N TYR A 156 2.27 -12.07 -3.17
CA TYR A 156 1.12 -11.20 -2.88
C TYR A 156 0.37 -11.55 -1.59
N THR A 157 0.68 -12.67 -0.95
CA THR A 157 0.03 -13.13 0.29
C THR A 157 1.00 -13.41 1.44
N GLY A 158 2.28 -13.03 1.31
CA GLY A 158 3.27 -13.14 2.39
C GLY A 158 3.18 -11.98 3.39
N SER A 159 4.32 -11.61 3.99
CA SER A 159 4.43 -10.47 4.93
C SER A 159 4.14 -9.09 4.32
N ILE A 160 3.87 -9.03 3.00
CA ILE A 160 3.61 -7.80 2.25
C ILE A 160 2.31 -7.96 1.46
N GLY A 161 1.36 -7.06 1.69
CA GLY A 161 0.20 -6.84 0.83
C GLY A 161 0.42 -5.59 -0.02
N ALA A 162 0.44 -5.73 -1.34
CA ALA A 162 0.67 -4.61 -2.25
C ALA A 162 -0.62 -4.16 -2.96
N GLU A 163 -1.05 -2.92 -2.75
CA GLU A 163 -2.13 -2.28 -3.50
C GLU A 163 -1.54 -1.29 -4.52
N TYR A 164 -1.58 -1.67 -5.80
CA TYR A 164 -1.05 -0.83 -6.88
C TYR A 164 -1.84 -0.96 -8.20
N MET A 165 -2.74 -1.93 -8.31
CA MET A 165 -3.48 -2.18 -9.55
C MET A 165 -4.52 -1.10 -9.85
N HIS A 166 -4.91 -0.28 -8.85
CA HIS A 166 -5.74 0.92 -9.02
C HIS A 166 -5.04 2.05 -9.78
N ILE A 167 -3.71 2.01 -9.88
CA ILE A 167 -2.94 3.02 -10.61
C ILE A 167 -3.24 2.91 -12.10
N VAL A 168 -3.56 4.04 -12.74
CA VAL A 168 -3.94 4.07 -14.17
C VAL A 168 -2.72 3.77 -15.05
N SER A 169 -1.57 4.35 -14.72
CA SER A 169 -0.35 4.22 -15.50
C SER A 169 0.18 2.78 -15.55
N THR A 170 0.14 2.16 -16.74
CA THR A 170 0.74 0.84 -16.99
C THR A 170 2.24 0.80 -16.68
N ARG A 171 2.98 1.89 -16.95
CA ARG A 171 4.41 1.98 -16.65
C ARG A 171 4.68 1.84 -15.15
N LYS A 172 3.90 2.53 -14.31
CA LYS A 172 4.02 2.45 -12.84
C LYS A 172 3.67 1.03 -12.36
N LYS A 173 2.57 0.44 -12.87
CA LYS A 173 2.17 -0.94 -12.53
C LYS A 173 3.24 -1.97 -12.89
N ARG A 174 3.77 -1.93 -14.12
CA ARG A 174 4.83 -2.85 -14.57
C ARG A 174 6.11 -2.70 -13.75
N TRP A 175 6.45 -1.48 -13.36
CA TRP A 175 7.63 -1.21 -12.53
C TRP A 175 7.52 -1.84 -11.13
N ILE A 176 6.33 -1.77 -10.51
CA ILE A 176 6.06 -2.41 -9.22
C ILE A 176 6.06 -3.93 -9.37
N GLN A 177 5.35 -4.46 -10.38
CA GLN A 177 5.33 -5.89 -10.71
C GLN A 177 6.75 -6.45 -10.86
N GLN A 178 7.62 -5.75 -11.60
CA GLN A 178 9.00 -6.20 -11.78
C GLN A 178 9.73 -6.37 -10.45
N ARG A 179 9.61 -5.41 -9.54
CA ARG A 179 10.32 -5.46 -8.25
C ARG A 179 9.75 -6.49 -7.30
N LEU A 180 8.44 -6.65 -7.24
CA LEU A 180 7.80 -7.65 -6.39
C LEU A 180 8.02 -9.07 -6.92
N GLU A 181 7.79 -9.29 -8.22
CA GLU A 181 7.76 -10.63 -8.80
C GLU A 181 9.15 -11.22 -9.05
N THR A 182 10.19 -10.37 -9.17
CA THR A 182 11.59 -10.84 -9.25
C THR A 182 12.19 -11.12 -7.87
N ASN A 183 11.69 -10.50 -6.80
CA ASN A 183 12.19 -10.67 -5.43
C ASN A 183 11.19 -11.49 -4.59
N ILE A 184 11.01 -12.76 -4.96
CA ILE A 184 10.15 -13.67 -4.20
C ILE A 184 10.70 -13.81 -2.77
N ASN A 185 9.87 -13.47 -1.78
CA ASN A 185 10.23 -13.50 -0.36
C ASN A 185 11.46 -12.62 -0.04
N PRO A 186 11.29 -11.31 0.06
CA PRO A 186 12.40 -10.39 0.20
C PRO A 186 13.13 -10.64 1.53
N THR A 187 14.30 -11.24 1.44
CA THR A 187 15.17 -11.53 2.58
C THR A 187 16.48 -10.78 2.45
N VAL A 188 16.98 -10.29 3.58
CA VAL A 188 18.25 -9.57 3.66
C VAL A 188 19.38 -10.56 3.49
N GLN A 189 20.07 -10.55 2.35
CA GLN A 189 21.13 -11.53 2.06
C GLN A 189 22.38 -11.37 2.95
N SER A 190 22.66 -10.15 3.42
CA SER A 190 23.86 -9.87 4.21
C SER A 190 23.67 -10.24 5.67
N LYS A 191 24.49 -11.18 6.16
CA LYS A 191 24.59 -11.54 7.58
C LYS A 191 24.78 -10.30 8.47
N GLN A 192 25.67 -9.40 8.05
CA GLN A 192 25.97 -8.18 8.80
C GLN A 192 24.74 -7.26 8.89
N LYS A 193 23.97 -7.13 7.80
CA LYS A 193 22.76 -6.30 7.81
C LYS A 193 21.67 -6.92 8.69
N LYS A 194 21.55 -8.25 8.74
CA LYS A 194 20.65 -8.93 9.68
C LYS A 194 21.04 -8.65 11.14
N ILE A 195 22.32 -8.69 11.48
CA ILE A 195 22.82 -8.32 12.83
C ILE A 195 22.51 -6.85 13.14
N GLN A 196 22.78 -5.94 12.20
CA GLN A 196 22.47 -4.52 12.36
C GLN A 196 20.96 -4.29 12.60
N LEU A 197 20.08 -5.02 11.92
CA LEU A 197 18.64 -4.95 12.17
C LEU A 197 18.28 -5.37 13.59
N LEU A 198 18.89 -6.45 14.09
CA LEU A 198 18.69 -6.88 15.48
C LEU A 198 19.21 -5.84 16.47
N GLU A 199 20.35 -5.20 16.21
CA GLU A 199 20.90 -4.12 17.04
C GLU A 199 19.93 -2.92 17.12
N LEU A 200 19.36 -2.50 15.98
CA LEU A 200 18.40 -1.41 15.91
C LEU A 200 17.10 -1.74 16.65
N LEU A 201 16.57 -2.96 16.49
CA LEU A 201 15.42 -3.43 17.27
C LEU A 201 15.73 -3.49 18.77
N THR A 202 16.94 -3.90 19.13
CA THR A 202 17.38 -3.97 20.54
C THR A 202 17.52 -2.57 21.14
N ALA A 203 18.05 -1.60 20.38
CA ALA A 203 18.11 -0.20 20.80
C ALA A 203 16.71 0.41 20.97
N ALA A 204 15.78 0.10 20.06
CA ALA A 204 14.40 0.55 20.12
C ALA A 204 13.68 0.03 21.38
N GLU A 205 13.71 -1.29 21.61
CA GLU A 205 13.07 -1.92 22.77
C GLU A 205 13.77 -1.53 24.08
N GLY A 206 15.11 -1.51 24.09
CA GLY A 206 15.91 -1.22 25.27
C GLY A 206 15.67 0.18 25.82
N LEU A 207 15.54 1.19 24.96
CA LEU A 207 15.20 2.55 25.37
C LEU A 207 13.83 2.61 26.04
N GLU A 208 12.81 1.97 25.46
CA GLU A 208 11.46 1.98 26.01
C GLU A 208 11.39 1.29 27.37
N ARG A 209 12.04 0.11 27.50
CA ARG A 209 12.12 -0.61 28.77
C ARG A 209 12.86 0.20 29.84
N TYR A 210 13.94 0.89 29.47
CA TYR A 210 14.65 1.78 30.38
C TYR A 210 13.76 2.93 30.86
N LEU A 211 13.10 3.64 29.95
CA LEU A 211 12.19 4.74 30.29
C LEU A 211 11.02 4.26 31.16
N ASN A 212 10.46 3.10 30.85
CA ASN A 212 9.37 2.49 31.61
C ASN A 212 9.79 2.19 33.06
N THR A 213 10.99 1.66 33.25
CA THR A 213 11.51 1.30 34.57
C THR A 213 11.91 2.54 35.37
N ARG A 214 12.54 3.53 34.73
CA ARG A 214 13.11 4.71 35.41
C ARG A 214 12.08 5.80 35.70
N TYR A 215 11.11 6.02 34.80
CA TYR A 215 10.16 7.12 34.86
C TYR A 215 8.70 6.61 34.82
N VAL A 216 8.38 5.73 35.77
CA VAL A 216 7.06 5.09 35.91
C VAL A 216 5.94 6.14 35.91
N GLY A 217 4.90 5.91 35.10
CA GLY A 217 3.71 6.76 35.01
C GLY A 217 3.89 8.08 34.27
N GLN A 218 5.10 8.42 33.80
CA GLN A 218 5.28 9.57 32.93
C GLN A 218 4.94 9.25 31.48
N LYS A 219 4.19 10.16 30.84
CA LYS A 219 3.81 10.01 29.43
C LYS A 219 5.04 10.03 28.52
N ARG A 220 5.24 8.94 27.77
CA ARG A 220 6.28 8.76 26.75
C ARG A 220 5.72 8.33 25.40
N PHE A 221 4.50 7.78 25.35
CA PHE A 221 3.88 7.23 24.15
C PHE A 221 4.76 6.16 23.49
N SER A 222 5.00 5.09 24.26
CA SER A 222 5.89 3.98 23.89
C SER A 222 5.69 3.47 22.45
N LEU A 223 6.81 3.15 21.80
CA LEU A 223 6.90 2.47 20.51
C LEU A 223 6.78 0.93 20.62
N GLU A 224 6.72 0.37 21.82
CA GLU A 224 6.71 -1.09 22.02
C GLU A 224 5.53 -1.76 21.27
N GLY A 225 5.86 -2.77 20.47
CA GLY A 225 4.99 -3.43 19.50
C GLY A 225 5.06 -2.90 18.07
N GLY A 226 5.76 -1.77 17.85
CA GLY A 226 6.04 -1.15 16.55
C GLY A 226 7.53 -0.83 16.37
N GLU A 227 8.42 -1.57 17.03
CA GLU A 227 9.87 -1.34 17.09
C GLU A 227 10.51 -1.27 15.70
N SER A 228 9.96 -1.99 14.72
CA SER A 228 10.38 -1.98 13.32
C SER A 228 10.36 -0.60 12.65
N MET A 229 9.71 0.40 13.26
CA MET A 229 9.81 1.79 12.79
C MET A 229 11.24 2.33 12.83
N ILE A 230 12.08 1.90 13.80
CA ILE A 230 13.47 2.34 13.89
C ILE A 230 14.34 1.79 12.76
N PRO A 231 14.38 0.47 12.48
CA PRO A 231 15.10 -0.04 11.31
C PRO A 231 14.51 0.44 9.98
N LEU A 232 13.19 0.66 9.89
CA LEU A 232 12.54 1.31 8.75
C LEU A 232 13.17 2.68 8.48
N LEU A 233 13.22 3.54 9.50
CA LEU A 233 13.78 4.88 9.38
C LEU A 233 15.28 4.83 9.09
N ASP A 234 16.07 3.98 9.76
CA ASP A 234 17.50 3.82 9.44
C ASP A 234 17.71 3.49 7.94
N GLU A 235 16.98 2.51 7.41
CA GLU A 235 17.10 2.17 6.00
C GLU A 235 16.63 3.29 5.09
N LEU A 236 15.54 3.98 5.44
CA LEU A 236 15.04 5.13 4.69
C LEU A 236 16.15 6.16 4.53
N LEU A 237 16.83 6.48 5.62
CA LEU A 237 17.89 7.48 5.67
C LEU A 237 19.13 7.05 4.90
N GLN A 238 19.62 5.83 5.14
CA GLN A 238 20.79 5.29 4.45
C GLN A 238 20.56 5.17 2.93
N HIS A 239 19.39 4.67 2.53
CA HIS A 239 19.03 4.53 1.12
C HIS A 239 18.80 5.87 0.43
N SER A 240 18.16 6.83 1.10
CA SER A 240 18.01 8.21 0.60
C SER A 240 19.36 8.88 0.37
N GLY A 241 20.29 8.73 1.33
CA GLY A 241 21.65 9.23 1.20
C GLY A 241 22.38 8.64 -0.01
N ARG A 242 22.32 7.32 -0.21
CA ARG A 242 22.86 6.64 -1.40
C ARG A 242 22.24 7.14 -2.71
N GLN A 243 20.96 7.54 -2.67
CA GLN A 243 20.25 8.09 -3.82
C GLN A 243 20.57 9.57 -4.10
N GLY A 244 21.38 10.22 -3.26
CA GLY A 244 21.81 11.61 -3.42
C GLY A 244 20.96 12.65 -2.68
N VAL A 245 19.98 12.22 -1.87
CA VAL A 245 19.20 13.13 -1.01
C VAL A 245 20.16 13.80 -0.01
N LYS A 246 19.96 15.10 0.20
CA LYS A 246 20.78 15.95 1.08
C LYS A 246 20.05 16.40 2.33
N GLU A 247 18.73 16.57 2.24
CA GLU A 247 17.91 16.97 3.37
C GLU A 247 16.63 16.13 3.45
N ILE A 248 16.27 15.70 4.66
CA ILE A 248 14.97 15.11 4.94
C ILE A 248 14.27 15.92 6.02
N VAL A 249 13.02 16.28 5.75
CA VAL A 249 12.15 16.91 6.74
C VAL A 249 11.09 15.90 7.17
N LEU A 250 11.06 15.59 8.45
CA LEU A 250 10.14 14.64 9.05
C LEU A 250 9.00 15.35 9.76
N GLY A 251 7.77 14.91 9.52
CA GLY A 251 6.61 15.17 10.37
C GLY A 251 6.18 13.88 11.03
N MET A 252 5.86 13.92 12.33
CA MET A 252 5.30 12.74 13.01
C MET A 252 4.39 13.12 14.17
N ALA A 253 3.47 12.21 14.49
CA ALA A 253 2.67 12.23 15.71
C ALA A 253 3.51 11.98 16.98
N HIS A 254 2.82 11.76 18.12
CA HIS A 254 3.47 11.54 19.42
C HIS A 254 4.08 10.13 19.58
N ARG A 255 3.54 9.12 18.90
CA ARG A 255 3.90 7.70 19.10
C ARG A 255 5.35 7.43 18.69
N GLY A 256 6.14 6.88 19.61
CA GLY A 256 7.55 6.55 19.38
C GLY A 256 8.45 7.75 19.12
N ARG A 257 7.98 8.99 19.33
CA ARG A 257 8.76 10.20 19.01
C ARG A 257 10.05 10.28 19.81
N LEU A 258 10.03 9.91 21.08
CA LEU A 258 11.23 9.90 21.91
C LEU A 258 12.25 8.86 21.41
N ASN A 259 11.75 7.74 20.90
CA ASN A 259 12.56 6.70 20.29
C ASN A 259 13.24 7.21 19.01
N VAL A 260 12.47 7.83 18.11
CA VAL A 260 13.00 8.48 16.89
C VAL A 260 14.01 9.57 17.23
N LEU A 261 13.75 10.40 18.24
CA LEU A 261 14.69 11.45 18.67
C LEU A 261 16.05 10.87 19.05
N ILE A 262 16.09 9.79 19.85
CA ILE A 262 17.35 9.19 20.32
C ILE A 262 17.98 8.32 19.23
N ASN A 263 17.24 7.32 18.74
CA ASN A 263 17.78 6.24 17.91
C ASN A 263 17.84 6.58 16.41
N THR A 264 17.22 7.68 15.97
CA THR A 264 17.24 8.11 14.56
C THR A 264 17.84 9.50 14.39
N MET A 265 17.37 10.47 15.18
CA MET A 265 17.83 11.87 15.07
C MET A 265 19.14 12.13 15.84
N GLY A 266 19.60 11.19 16.68
CA GLY A 266 20.85 11.35 17.43
C GLY A 266 20.79 12.38 18.55
N LYS A 267 19.60 12.67 19.09
CA LYS A 267 19.47 13.46 20.32
C LYS A 267 20.18 12.72 21.45
N ALA A 268 20.98 13.45 22.23
CA ALA A 268 21.72 12.84 23.32
C ALA A 268 20.76 12.34 24.42
N PRO A 269 20.92 11.10 24.93
CA PRO A 269 20.02 10.55 25.96
C PRO A 269 19.98 11.40 27.24
N ASP A 270 21.08 12.03 27.63
CA ASP A 270 21.16 12.90 28.80
C ASP A 270 20.25 14.13 28.68
N GLU A 271 20.16 14.73 27.48
CA GLU A 271 19.23 15.83 27.22
C GLU A 271 17.77 15.39 27.43
N LEU A 272 17.41 14.19 26.95
CA LEU A 272 16.09 13.64 27.15
C LEU A 272 15.83 13.35 28.64
N PHE A 273 16.78 12.75 29.36
CA PHE A 273 16.62 12.45 30.78
C PHE A 273 16.45 13.73 31.62
N ARG A 274 17.15 14.82 31.27
CA ARG A 274 16.91 16.13 31.90
C ARG A 274 15.49 16.66 31.69
N GLU A 275 14.88 16.38 30.55
CA GLU A 275 13.46 16.70 30.29
C GLU A 275 12.49 15.86 31.13
N PHE A 276 12.84 14.60 31.43
CA PHE A 276 12.08 13.77 32.36
C PHE A 276 12.22 14.21 33.82
N GLU A 277 13.39 14.75 34.18
CA GLU A 277 13.68 15.25 35.53
C GLU A 277 13.22 16.69 35.78
N GLY A 278 12.66 17.37 34.76
CA GLY A 278 12.26 18.77 34.87
C GLY A 278 13.43 19.75 35.00
N LYS A 279 14.63 19.33 34.63
CA LYS A 279 15.89 20.11 34.73
C LYS A 279 16.30 20.79 33.42
N LYS A 280 15.40 20.84 32.45
CA LYS A 280 15.62 21.56 31.19
C LYS A 280 15.26 23.02 31.40
N GLU A 281 16.23 23.90 31.16
CA GLU A 281 16.00 25.34 31.17
C GLU A 281 15.22 25.73 29.91
N ILE A 282 14.11 26.44 30.09
CA ILE A 282 13.33 27.01 28.99
C ILE A 282 13.94 28.39 28.71
N ASN A 283 14.84 28.44 27.73
CA ASN A 283 15.59 29.66 27.42
C ASN A 283 14.73 30.74 26.75
N TYR A 284 13.66 30.35 26.04
CA TYR A 284 12.78 31.26 25.30
C TYR A 284 11.33 30.76 25.28
N GLY A 285 10.38 31.67 25.49
CA GLY A 285 8.93 31.39 25.42
C GLY A 285 8.38 30.59 26.60
N SER A 286 7.14 30.09 26.46
CA SER A 286 6.47 29.27 27.49
C SER A 286 6.94 27.81 27.52
N GLY A 287 7.71 27.37 26.52
CA GLY A 287 8.02 25.96 26.30
C GLY A 287 6.82 25.15 25.78
N ASP A 288 7.04 23.85 25.58
CA ASP A 288 6.03 22.84 25.25
C ASP A 288 6.49 21.46 25.80
N VAL A 289 5.62 20.45 25.75
CA VAL A 289 5.93 19.09 26.18
C VAL A 289 7.00 18.44 25.30
N LYS A 290 7.81 17.57 25.91
CA LYS A 290 9.00 16.93 25.29
C LYS A 290 8.73 16.27 23.92
N TYR A 291 7.54 15.71 23.75
CA TYR A 291 7.11 15.02 22.53
C TYR A 291 6.45 15.95 21.48
N HIS A 292 6.52 17.28 21.62
CA HIS A 292 6.17 18.26 20.57
C HIS A 292 7.38 18.95 19.97
N MET A 293 8.52 18.88 20.66
CA MET A 293 9.73 19.60 20.27
C MET A 293 10.32 18.99 19.00
N GLY A 294 10.70 19.86 18.06
CA GLY A 294 11.47 19.50 16.88
C GLY A 294 12.94 19.26 17.23
N PHE A 295 13.70 18.75 16.26
CA PHE A 295 15.14 18.49 16.40
C PHE A 295 15.80 18.52 15.03
N SER A 296 17.07 18.92 14.97
CA SER A 296 17.86 18.87 13.75
C SER A 296 19.24 18.30 14.00
N SER A 297 19.71 17.51 13.05
CA SER A 297 21.03 16.88 13.12
C SER A 297 21.51 16.50 11.74
N ASP A 298 22.83 16.34 11.58
CA ASP A 298 23.40 15.73 10.39
C ASP A 298 23.78 14.28 10.73
N ILE A 299 23.30 13.35 9.91
CA ILE A 299 23.65 11.94 10.05
C ILE A 299 24.58 11.51 8.90
N LYS A 300 25.45 10.56 9.21
CA LYS A 300 26.33 9.98 8.19
C LYS A 300 25.59 8.89 7.42
N THR A 301 25.60 9.01 6.10
CA THR A 301 25.13 7.96 5.20
C THR A 301 26.26 7.54 4.26
N ASP A 302 26.08 6.40 3.59
CA ASP A 302 27.01 5.94 2.55
C ASP A 302 27.17 6.97 1.41
N GLY A 303 26.16 7.80 1.15
CA GLY A 303 26.18 8.85 0.14
C GLY A 303 26.67 10.23 0.63
N GLY A 304 27.18 10.30 1.86
CA GLY A 304 27.65 11.53 2.51
C GLY A 304 26.75 12.00 3.66
N PRO A 305 27.00 13.21 4.20
CA PRO A 305 26.17 13.78 5.25
C PRO A 305 24.75 14.05 4.73
N LEU A 306 23.76 13.69 5.53
CA LEU A 306 22.34 13.92 5.28
C LEU A 306 21.78 14.76 6.44
N HIS A 307 21.24 15.94 6.13
CA HIS A 307 20.63 16.80 7.12
C HIS A 307 19.21 16.33 7.43
N LEU A 308 18.91 16.15 8.72
CA LEU A 308 17.60 15.78 9.22
C LEU A 308 16.97 16.93 9.99
N ALA A 309 15.69 17.16 9.73
CA ALA A 309 14.88 18.10 10.50
C ALA A 309 13.54 17.46 10.87
N LEU A 310 13.36 17.16 12.15
CA LEU A 310 12.07 16.79 12.70
C LEU A 310 11.30 18.07 13.07
N ALA A 311 10.14 18.26 12.46
CA ALA A 311 9.32 19.43 12.67
C ALA A 311 8.68 19.47 14.08
N PHE A 312 8.46 20.67 14.59
CA PHE A 312 7.63 20.90 15.76
C PHE A 312 6.17 20.66 15.40
N ASN A 313 5.37 20.08 16.30
CA ASN A 313 3.94 19.90 16.09
C ASN A 313 3.14 20.03 17.38
N PRO A 314 1.91 20.54 17.32
CA PRO A 314 0.99 20.50 18.45
C PRO A 314 0.41 19.09 18.63
N SER A 315 -0.45 18.93 19.65
CA SER A 315 -1.22 17.71 19.87
C SER A 315 -2.24 17.39 18.77
N HIS A 316 -2.62 18.38 17.95
CA HIS A 316 -3.57 18.19 16.85
C HIS A 316 -2.91 17.31 15.77
N LEU A 317 -3.33 16.06 15.68
CA LEU A 317 -2.75 15.09 14.75
C LEU A 317 -2.96 15.53 13.30
N GLU A 318 -2.05 15.12 12.42
CA GLU A 318 -2.03 15.38 10.97
C GLU A 318 -1.89 16.86 10.53
N VAL A 319 -2.12 17.85 11.41
CA VAL A 319 -1.96 19.27 11.05
C VAL A 319 -0.51 19.64 10.68
N ILE A 320 0.45 18.80 11.07
CA ILE A 320 1.86 18.96 10.74
C ILE A 320 2.16 18.64 9.28
N ASP A 321 1.31 17.87 8.61
CA ASP A 321 1.54 17.39 7.25
C ASP A 321 1.74 18.53 6.25
N PRO A 322 0.79 19.47 6.07
CA PRO A 322 0.97 20.55 5.11
C PRO A 322 2.10 21.50 5.51
N VAL A 323 2.42 21.61 6.80
CA VAL A 323 3.52 22.44 7.31
C VAL A 323 4.87 21.87 6.86
N VAL A 324 5.05 20.54 6.96
CA VAL A 324 6.26 19.87 6.47
C VAL A 324 6.37 19.95 4.96
N ILE A 325 5.27 19.77 4.22
CA ILE A 325 5.27 19.93 2.76
C ILE A 325 5.68 21.36 2.38
N GLY A 326 5.15 22.38 3.05
CA GLY A 326 5.57 23.78 2.86
C GLY A 326 7.05 24.02 3.18
N ALA A 327 7.55 23.45 4.28
CA ALA A 327 8.96 23.56 4.67
C ALA A 327 9.89 22.90 3.64
N VAL A 328 9.53 21.73 3.13
CA VAL A 328 10.25 21.07 2.04
C VAL A 328 10.22 21.90 0.77
N LYS A 329 9.05 22.40 0.37
CA LYS A 329 8.91 23.24 -0.82
C LYS A 329 9.81 24.48 -0.75
N ALA A 330 9.86 25.13 0.42
CA ALA A 330 10.74 26.28 0.65
C ALA A 330 12.23 25.91 0.54
N ARG A 331 12.63 24.74 1.09
CA ARG A 331 14.00 24.23 0.98
C ARG A 331 14.37 23.86 -0.46
N GLN A 332 13.48 23.20 -1.19
CA GLN A 332 13.68 22.88 -2.61
C GLN A 332 13.89 24.15 -3.43
N TYR A 333 13.07 25.18 -3.20
CA TYR A 333 13.25 26.48 -3.85
C TYR A 333 14.60 27.12 -3.51
N ARG A 334 15.00 27.12 -2.23
CA ARG A 334 16.29 27.67 -1.77
C ARG A 334 17.48 26.93 -2.38
N CYS A 335 17.38 25.62 -2.57
CA CYS A 335 18.44 24.77 -3.08
C CYS A 335 18.43 24.60 -4.61
N ASN A 336 17.49 25.25 -5.31
CA ASN A 336 17.25 25.05 -6.75
C ASN A 336 16.99 23.57 -7.12
N ASP A 337 16.26 22.85 -6.27
CA ASP A 337 15.91 21.43 -6.43
C ASP A 337 14.66 21.25 -7.31
N ASP A 338 14.69 21.79 -8.54
CA ASP A 338 13.57 21.72 -9.48
C ASP A 338 13.24 20.28 -9.92
N ALA A 339 14.22 19.38 -9.82
CA ALA A 339 14.06 17.95 -10.09
C ALA A 339 13.53 17.15 -8.88
N HIS A 340 13.40 17.81 -7.71
CA HIS A 340 12.93 17.22 -6.46
C HIS A 340 13.71 15.95 -6.05
N GLU A 341 15.03 16.03 -6.07
CA GLU A 341 15.94 14.90 -5.80
C GLU A 341 16.70 15.05 -4.48
N THR A 342 16.90 16.28 -4.02
CA THR A 342 17.81 16.56 -2.90
C THR A 342 17.10 16.82 -1.59
N VAL A 343 15.83 17.25 -1.61
CA VAL A 343 15.01 17.43 -0.39
C VAL A 343 13.80 16.49 -0.43
N LEU A 344 13.66 15.66 0.60
CA LEU A 344 12.63 14.63 0.71
C LEU A 344 11.70 14.88 1.92
N PRO A 345 10.37 14.98 1.72
CA PRO A 345 9.42 14.93 2.83
C PRO A 345 9.15 13.49 3.26
N VAL A 346 9.11 13.27 4.58
CA VAL A 346 8.67 12.01 5.21
C VAL A 346 7.63 12.36 6.27
N LEU A 347 6.47 11.71 6.21
CA LEU A 347 5.38 11.93 7.16
C LEU A 347 5.02 10.61 7.84
N ILE A 348 4.91 10.63 9.18
CA ILE A 348 4.58 9.48 10.01
C ILE A 348 3.23 9.71 10.69
N HIS A 349 2.28 8.84 10.40
CA HIS A 349 0.88 8.98 10.78
C HIS A 349 0.45 7.86 11.74
N GLY A 350 -0.63 8.09 12.49
CA GLY A 350 -1.38 7.02 13.15
C GLY A 350 -2.49 6.50 12.24
N ASP A 351 -2.88 5.24 12.36
CA ASP A 351 -3.94 4.64 11.53
C ASP A 351 -5.27 5.38 11.66
N ALA A 352 -5.74 5.61 12.89
CA ALA A 352 -7.03 6.26 13.10
C ALA A 352 -7.06 7.73 12.66
N SER A 353 -5.94 8.45 12.84
CA SER A 353 -5.84 9.86 12.45
C SER A 353 -5.65 10.03 10.94
N PHE A 354 -4.91 9.14 10.28
CA PHE A 354 -4.72 9.16 8.83
C PHE A 354 -6.06 8.99 8.08
N SER A 355 -6.92 8.08 8.54
CA SER A 355 -8.24 7.88 7.93
C SER A 355 -9.29 8.91 8.37
N GLY A 356 -9.10 9.57 9.52
CA GLY A 356 -10.13 10.40 10.15
C GLY A 356 -9.98 11.90 9.99
N GLN A 357 -8.77 12.41 9.74
CA GLN A 357 -8.51 13.86 9.66
C GLN A 357 -8.54 14.36 8.21
N GLY A 358 -9.43 15.30 7.91
CA GLY A 358 -9.61 15.86 6.56
C GLY A 358 -8.36 16.54 5.98
N VAL A 359 -7.46 17.05 6.83
CA VAL A 359 -6.20 17.68 6.41
C VAL A 359 -5.27 16.71 5.66
N VAL A 360 -5.39 15.40 5.91
CA VAL A 360 -4.65 14.36 5.17
C VAL A 360 -5.09 14.35 3.71
N MET A 361 -6.40 14.33 3.47
CA MET A 361 -6.98 14.40 2.12
C MET A 361 -6.57 15.70 1.42
N GLU A 362 -6.69 16.83 2.10
CA GLU A 362 -6.30 18.14 1.55
C GLU A 362 -4.81 18.16 1.15
N THR A 363 -3.94 17.57 1.97
CA THR A 363 -2.50 17.50 1.72
C THR A 363 -2.17 16.57 0.56
N LEU A 364 -2.77 15.37 0.51
CA LEU A 364 -2.61 14.42 -0.59
C LEU A 364 -3.07 15.05 -1.92
N ASN A 365 -4.20 15.76 -1.94
CA ASN A 365 -4.68 16.45 -3.13
C ASN A 365 -3.69 17.50 -3.68
N MET A 366 -2.87 18.09 -2.80
CA MET A 366 -1.83 19.05 -3.20
C MET A 366 -0.56 18.39 -3.77
N SER A 367 -0.37 17.08 -3.60
CA SER A 367 0.88 16.34 -3.90
C SER A 367 1.41 16.52 -5.33
N LEU A 368 0.55 16.71 -6.33
CA LEU A 368 0.92 16.90 -7.75
C LEU A 368 0.57 18.29 -8.29
N THR A 369 0.06 19.19 -7.45
CA THR A 369 -0.29 20.55 -7.89
C THR A 369 0.96 21.40 -8.08
N ARG A 370 0.99 22.24 -9.13
CA ARG A 370 2.19 23.04 -9.49
C ARG A 370 2.76 23.86 -8.33
N GLY A 371 1.90 24.44 -7.51
CA GLY A 371 2.30 25.33 -6.40
C GLY A 371 2.87 24.60 -5.19
N PHE A 372 2.43 23.36 -4.95
CA PHE A 372 2.68 22.66 -3.69
C PHE A 372 3.45 21.34 -3.85
N HIS A 373 3.58 20.82 -5.07
CA HIS A 373 4.32 19.59 -5.36
C HIS A 373 5.78 19.66 -4.89
N THR A 374 6.22 18.59 -4.22
CA THR A 374 7.56 18.41 -3.61
C THR A 374 8.31 17.19 -4.15
N GLY A 375 7.91 16.64 -5.29
CA GLY A 375 8.52 15.40 -5.84
C GLY A 375 7.99 14.11 -5.24
N GLY A 376 6.84 14.16 -4.56
CA GLY A 376 6.28 13.02 -3.85
C GLY A 376 6.81 12.87 -2.42
N THR A 377 5.94 12.40 -1.54
CA THR A 377 6.16 12.18 -0.10
C THR A 377 6.17 10.70 0.23
N ILE A 378 7.03 10.31 1.17
CA ILE A 378 6.96 8.97 1.78
C ILE A 378 6.07 9.07 3.02
N HIS A 379 4.90 8.44 2.95
CA HIS A 379 3.97 8.34 4.07
C HIS A 379 4.19 7.01 4.78
N LEU A 380 4.44 7.05 6.08
CA LEU A 380 4.63 5.89 6.93
C LEU A 380 3.48 5.84 7.93
N ILE A 381 2.67 4.79 7.89
CA ILE A 381 1.59 4.62 8.84
C ILE A 381 2.06 3.68 9.94
N HIS A 382 2.09 4.20 11.17
CA HIS A 382 2.26 3.38 12.36
C HIS A 382 0.89 2.79 12.74
N ASN A 383 0.51 1.72 12.06
CA ASN A 383 -0.81 1.11 12.20
C ASN A 383 -0.81 0.05 13.30
N ASN A 384 -1.03 0.51 14.54
CA ASN A 384 -1.11 -0.38 15.70
C ASN A 384 -2.52 -0.94 15.93
N GLN A 385 -3.42 -0.77 14.95
CA GLN A 385 -4.79 -1.28 14.93
C GLN A 385 -5.69 -0.71 16.03
N ILE A 386 -5.33 0.42 16.63
CA ILE A 386 -6.11 1.04 17.72
C ILE A 386 -5.89 2.55 17.88
N GLY A 387 -6.98 3.31 17.70
CA GLY A 387 -7.03 4.74 18.01
C GLY A 387 -7.51 5.01 19.44
N PHE A 388 -6.59 5.27 20.38
CA PHE A 388 -6.91 5.43 21.82
C PHE A 388 -7.63 4.18 22.38
N THR A 389 -8.97 4.20 22.46
CA THR A 389 -9.87 3.11 22.88
C THR A 389 -10.76 2.60 21.73
N THR A 390 -10.59 3.11 20.51
CA THR A 390 -11.36 2.71 19.33
C THR A 390 -10.52 1.75 18.50
N SER A 391 -10.80 0.45 18.63
CA SER A 391 -10.12 -0.62 17.87
C SER A 391 -11.01 -1.27 16.81
N ASN A 392 -12.33 -1.16 16.96
CA ASN A 392 -13.27 -1.68 15.97
C ASN A 392 -13.18 -0.85 14.69
N PRO A 393 -12.79 -1.45 13.53
CA PRO A 393 -12.64 -0.69 12.29
C PRO A 393 -13.92 0.05 11.89
N MET A 394 -15.10 -0.52 12.20
CA MET A 394 -16.41 0.09 11.87
C MET A 394 -16.68 1.41 12.62
N ASP A 395 -16.01 1.63 13.74
CA ASP A 395 -16.11 2.89 14.52
C ASP A 395 -15.02 3.90 14.10
N ALA A 396 -13.93 3.42 13.50
CA ALA A 396 -12.79 4.24 13.12
C ALA A 396 -12.85 4.74 11.67
N ARG A 397 -13.42 3.95 10.75
CA ARG A 397 -13.43 4.22 9.30
C ARG A 397 -14.51 3.42 8.56
N SER A 398 -14.79 3.85 7.33
CA SER A 398 -15.77 3.21 6.44
C SER A 398 -15.13 2.39 5.31
N THR A 399 -13.82 2.16 5.39
CA THR A 399 -13.02 1.50 4.35
C THR A 399 -12.19 0.36 4.95
N PRO A 400 -11.78 -0.66 4.16
CA PRO A 400 -11.00 -1.78 4.68
C PRO A 400 -9.68 -1.36 5.35
N TYR A 401 -8.92 -0.45 4.73
CA TYR A 401 -7.63 -0.01 5.23
C TYR A 401 -7.68 1.46 5.67
N CYS A 402 -6.89 1.81 6.68
CA CYS A 402 -6.74 3.22 7.08
C CYS A 402 -6.13 4.09 5.96
N THR A 403 -5.43 3.46 5.01
CA THR A 403 -4.71 4.09 3.91
C THR A 403 -5.52 4.33 2.65
N ASP A 404 -6.79 3.93 2.61
CA ASP A 404 -7.61 4.01 1.39
C ASP A 404 -7.75 5.43 0.84
N VAL A 405 -7.63 6.45 1.69
CA VAL A 405 -7.61 7.87 1.26
C VAL A 405 -6.51 8.15 0.24
N ALA A 406 -5.36 7.46 0.30
CA ALA A 406 -4.24 7.67 -0.61
C ALA A 406 -4.53 7.18 -2.05
N LYS A 407 -5.54 6.32 -2.24
CA LYS A 407 -5.97 5.89 -3.58
C LYS A 407 -6.51 7.04 -4.42
N MET A 408 -6.95 8.14 -3.79
CA MET A 408 -7.46 9.32 -4.49
C MET A 408 -6.43 9.97 -5.42
N VAL A 409 -5.13 9.82 -5.11
CA VAL A 409 -4.01 10.34 -5.92
C VAL A 409 -3.22 9.23 -6.61
N GLU A 410 -3.79 8.03 -6.70
CA GLU A 410 -3.15 6.85 -7.29
C GLU A 410 -1.78 6.52 -6.66
N ALA A 411 -1.61 6.79 -5.36
CA ALA A 411 -0.40 6.36 -4.64
C ALA A 411 -0.42 4.83 -4.48
N PRO A 412 0.70 4.12 -4.72
CA PRO A 412 0.81 2.73 -4.32
C PRO A 412 0.85 2.65 -2.79
N ILE A 413 0.24 1.60 -2.26
CA ILE A 413 0.18 1.32 -0.83
C ILE A 413 0.83 -0.06 -0.60
N PHE A 414 1.77 -0.11 0.33
CA PHE A 414 2.43 -1.35 0.75
C PHE A 414 2.11 -1.61 2.22
N HIS A 415 1.22 -2.57 2.46
CA HIS A 415 0.94 -3.12 3.77
C HIS A 415 2.05 -4.10 4.14
N VAL A 416 2.68 -3.92 5.29
CA VAL A 416 3.77 -4.78 5.73
C VAL A 416 3.58 -5.20 7.17
N ASN A 417 3.85 -6.47 7.44
CA ASN A 417 3.88 -7.01 8.79
C ASN A 417 5.04 -6.39 9.58
N GLY A 418 4.72 -5.65 10.65
CA GLY A 418 5.69 -5.00 11.51
C GLY A 418 6.61 -5.98 12.26
N ASP A 419 6.22 -7.25 12.41
CA ASP A 419 7.06 -8.29 13.01
C ASP A 419 8.04 -8.94 12.01
N ASP A 420 7.97 -8.59 10.72
CA ASP A 420 8.96 -8.98 9.70
C ASP A 420 9.84 -7.77 9.29
N PRO A 421 10.92 -7.48 10.05
CA PRO A 421 11.79 -6.33 9.77
C PRO A 421 12.48 -6.43 8.40
N GLU A 422 12.68 -7.63 7.84
CA GLU A 422 13.29 -7.78 6.51
C GLU A 422 12.33 -7.35 5.41
N ALA A 423 11.05 -7.72 5.52
CA ALA A 423 10.00 -7.23 4.64
C ALA A 423 9.84 -5.70 4.76
N VAL A 424 9.90 -5.15 5.98
CA VAL A 424 9.86 -3.70 6.23
C VAL A 424 10.99 -2.96 5.50
N ILE A 425 12.23 -3.47 5.57
CA ILE A 425 13.38 -2.90 4.84
C ILE A 425 13.15 -2.94 3.33
N PHE A 426 12.62 -4.05 2.81
CA PHE A 426 12.36 -4.17 1.38
C PHE A 426 11.31 -3.17 0.89
N VAL A 427 10.16 -3.05 1.56
CA VAL A 427 9.12 -2.09 1.15
C VAL A 427 9.59 -0.65 1.30
N THR A 428 10.45 -0.36 2.27
CA THR A 428 11.07 0.97 2.44
C THR A 428 11.91 1.35 1.22
N ARG A 429 12.78 0.44 0.77
CA ARG A 429 13.58 0.65 -0.45
C ARG A 429 12.70 0.79 -1.68
N LEU A 430 11.68 -0.05 -1.80
CA LEU A 430 10.72 -0.02 -2.90
C LEU A 430 9.98 1.33 -2.96
N ALA A 431 9.54 1.85 -1.82
CA ALA A 431 8.85 3.13 -1.72
C ALA A 431 9.75 4.30 -2.13
N LEU A 432 10.99 4.35 -1.62
CA LEU A 432 11.97 5.37 -2.01
C LEU A 432 12.32 5.32 -3.49
N ASP A 433 12.57 4.12 -4.02
CA ASP A 433 12.83 3.91 -5.44
C ASP A 433 11.65 4.39 -6.31
N TYR A 434 10.41 4.13 -5.88
CA TYR A 434 9.21 4.56 -6.61
C TYR A 434 9.09 6.08 -6.59
N ARG A 435 9.21 6.70 -5.42
CA ARG A 435 9.17 8.16 -5.26
C ARG A 435 10.25 8.82 -6.12
N LYS A 436 11.49 8.32 -6.07
CA LYS A 436 12.59 8.83 -6.89
C LYS A 436 12.27 8.72 -8.39
N GLN A 437 11.74 7.57 -8.82
CA GLN A 437 11.47 7.29 -10.24
C GLN A 437 10.30 8.09 -10.82
N PHE A 438 9.22 8.27 -10.05
CA PHE A 438 7.96 8.79 -10.55
C PHE A 438 7.53 10.13 -9.97
N LYS A 439 8.23 10.62 -8.93
CA LYS A 439 7.93 11.88 -8.25
C LYS A 439 6.47 11.91 -7.76
N CYS A 440 6.03 10.83 -7.14
CA CYS A 440 4.66 10.68 -6.61
C CYS A 440 4.72 10.16 -5.19
N ASP A 441 3.67 10.43 -4.43
CA ASP A 441 3.50 9.93 -3.06
C ASP A 441 3.47 8.40 -3.05
N VAL A 442 3.94 7.82 -1.95
CA VAL A 442 3.91 6.39 -1.65
C VAL A 442 3.53 6.21 -0.19
N VAL A 443 2.69 5.21 0.09
CA VAL A 443 2.30 4.86 1.45
C VAL A 443 2.87 3.50 1.84
N VAL A 444 3.53 3.45 2.98
CA VAL A 444 3.91 2.21 3.66
C VAL A 444 3.05 2.11 4.92
N ASP A 445 2.13 1.16 4.92
CA ASP A 445 1.31 0.81 6.08
C ASP A 445 2.06 -0.25 6.88
N MET A 446 2.65 0.12 8.01
CA MET A 446 3.35 -0.81 8.89
C MET A 446 2.37 -1.29 9.97
N ILE A 447 1.78 -2.46 9.72
CA ILE A 447 0.80 -3.06 10.62
C ILE A 447 1.56 -3.68 11.80
N CYS A 448 1.27 -3.18 12.98
CA CYS A 448 1.95 -3.50 14.22
C CYS A 448 0.91 -3.63 15.34
N TYR A 449 1.35 -3.51 16.59
CA TYR A 449 0.45 -3.48 17.74
C TYR A 449 0.95 -2.48 18.79
N ARG A 450 0.11 -2.15 19.77
CA ARG A 450 0.47 -1.28 20.89
C ARG A 450 0.60 -2.12 22.14
N ARG A 451 1.83 -2.32 22.63
CA ARG A 451 2.11 -3.18 23.81
C ARG A 451 1.43 -2.70 25.08
N HIS A 452 1.38 -1.38 25.28
CA HIS A 452 0.84 -0.71 26.46
C HIS A 452 -0.44 0.07 26.13
N GLY A 453 -1.03 0.71 27.15
CA GLY A 453 -2.13 1.66 26.97
C GLY A 453 -1.80 2.81 26.01
N HIS A 454 -2.78 3.69 25.75
CA HIS A 454 -2.54 4.85 24.90
C HIS A 454 -1.42 5.73 25.47
N SER A 455 -1.50 6.00 26.76
CA SER A 455 -0.40 6.45 27.60
C SER A 455 -0.07 5.41 28.67
N GLU A 456 1.07 5.60 29.31
CA GLU A 456 1.65 4.66 30.29
C GLU A 456 0.81 4.49 31.57
N ALA A 457 -0.19 5.35 31.79
CA ALA A 457 -1.10 5.28 32.92
C ALA A 457 -2.48 4.73 32.55
N ASP A 458 -2.74 4.47 31.27
CA ASP A 458 -4.05 3.99 30.80
C ASP A 458 -4.11 2.46 30.85
N GLU A 459 -5.22 1.89 31.32
CA GLU A 459 -5.48 0.44 31.30
C GLU A 459 -6.30 0.07 30.06
N PRO A 460 -5.68 -0.51 29.01
CA PRO A 460 -6.37 -0.78 27.76
C PRO A 460 -7.29 -2.01 27.82
N SER A 461 -7.09 -2.92 28.78
CA SER A 461 -7.89 -4.14 28.90
C SER A 461 -9.35 -3.85 29.28
N VAL A 462 -9.65 -2.64 29.77
CA VAL A 462 -11.02 -2.18 30.07
C VAL A 462 -11.88 -2.14 28.80
N THR A 463 -11.31 -1.70 27.68
CA THR A 463 -12.03 -1.54 26.40
C THR A 463 -11.63 -2.59 25.36
N GLN A 464 -10.41 -3.13 25.42
CA GLN A 464 -9.88 -4.11 24.47
C GLN A 464 -9.29 -5.37 25.15
N PRO A 465 -10.06 -6.09 25.99
CA PRO A 465 -9.52 -7.22 26.77
C PRO A 465 -8.97 -8.35 25.89
N VAL A 466 -9.66 -8.71 24.81
CA VAL A 466 -9.25 -9.82 23.93
C VAL A 466 -7.94 -9.49 23.20
N MET A 467 -7.86 -8.29 22.61
CA MET A 467 -6.66 -7.83 21.90
C MET A 467 -5.44 -7.81 22.82
N TYR A 468 -5.57 -7.27 24.03
CA TYR A 468 -4.43 -7.17 24.96
C TYR A 468 -4.05 -8.51 25.59
N SER A 469 -5.00 -9.44 25.75
CA SER A 469 -4.68 -10.83 26.11
C SER A 469 -3.83 -11.52 25.04
N LEU A 470 -4.12 -11.28 23.76
CA LEU A 470 -3.34 -11.82 22.64
C LEU A 470 -1.98 -11.16 22.56
N ILE A 471 -1.92 -9.82 22.66
CA ILE A 471 -0.66 -9.06 22.70
C ILE A 471 0.24 -9.60 23.82
N ALA A 472 -0.28 -9.82 25.03
CA ALA A 472 0.50 -10.37 26.14
C ALA A 472 1.11 -11.75 25.85
N SER A 473 0.53 -12.53 24.94
CA SER A 473 1.01 -13.87 24.57
C SER A 473 2.04 -13.89 23.44
N ILE A 474 2.13 -12.81 22.64
CA ILE A 474 3.09 -12.74 21.54
C ILE A 474 4.45 -12.17 22.02
N PRO A 475 5.57 -12.79 21.59
CA PRO A 475 6.91 -12.26 21.83
C PRO A 475 7.07 -10.87 21.19
N THR A 476 8.07 -10.11 21.64
CA THR A 476 8.38 -8.82 20.99
C THR A 476 9.00 -9.04 19.61
N THR A 477 8.94 -8.03 18.74
CA THR A 477 9.57 -8.10 17.40
C THR A 477 11.06 -8.42 17.50
N ARG A 478 11.76 -7.81 18.47
CA ARG A 478 13.19 -8.09 18.74
C ARG A 478 13.42 -9.55 19.09
N GLU A 479 12.61 -10.11 19.99
CA GLU A 479 12.73 -11.50 20.41
C GLU A 479 12.43 -12.47 19.27
N SER A 480 11.36 -12.24 18.51
CA SER A 480 11.01 -13.03 17.32
C SER A 480 12.14 -13.03 16.30
N TYR A 481 12.71 -11.85 16.02
CA TYR A 481 13.81 -11.73 15.07
C TYR A 481 15.10 -12.38 15.57
N ALA A 482 15.43 -12.24 16.85
CA ALA A 482 16.58 -12.90 17.44
C ALA A 482 16.49 -14.43 17.33
N ARG A 483 15.31 -15.01 17.63
CA ARG A 483 15.06 -16.46 17.47
C ARG A 483 15.22 -16.91 16.02
N LYS A 484 14.75 -16.10 15.06
CA LYS A 484 14.95 -16.35 13.62
C LYS A 484 16.45 -16.40 13.28
N LEU A 485 17.23 -15.41 13.72
CA LEU A 485 18.67 -15.37 13.44
C LEU A 485 19.45 -16.51 14.13
N GLN A 486 19.02 -16.95 15.30
CA GLN A 486 19.56 -18.13 15.97
C GLN A 486 19.29 -19.41 15.17
N ALA A 487 18.06 -19.60 14.68
CA ALA A 487 17.70 -20.73 13.84
C ALA A 487 18.49 -20.76 12.52
N GLU A 488 18.86 -19.58 11.99
CA GLU A 488 19.72 -19.43 10.82
C GLU A 488 21.23 -19.54 11.13
N ASN A 489 21.63 -19.79 12.38
CA ASN A 489 23.03 -19.83 12.85
C ASN A 489 23.81 -18.52 12.56
N ILE A 490 23.12 -17.39 12.60
CA ILE A 490 23.71 -16.06 12.37
C ILE A 490 24.28 -15.49 13.68
N VAL A 491 23.54 -15.63 14.78
CA VAL A 491 23.91 -15.21 16.13
C VAL A 491 23.80 -16.39 17.09
N ASP A 492 24.62 -16.40 18.14
CA ASP A 492 24.52 -17.38 19.23
C ASP A 492 23.68 -16.83 20.41
N ALA A 493 23.50 -17.66 21.44
CA ALA A 493 22.75 -17.28 22.63
C ALA A 493 23.45 -16.27 23.54
N GLU A 494 24.77 -16.12 23.45
CA GLU A 494 25.52 -15.11 24.22
C GLU A 494 25.45 -13.72 23.56
N THR A 495 25.30 -13.68 22.22
CA THR A 495 25.23 -12.46 21.43
C THR A 495 23.84 -11.79 21.48
N VAL A 496 22.78 -12.58 21.68
CA VAL A 496 21.36 -12.13 21.70
C VAL A 496 20.95 -11.60 23.06
#